data_AF-A0AAW9EBP5-F1
#
_entry.id   AF-A0AAW9EBP5-F1
#
_cell.length_a   1.000
_cell.length_b   1.000
_cell.length_c   1.000
_cell.angle_alpha   90.00
_cell.angle_beta   90.00
_cell.angle_gamma   90.00
#
_symmetry.space_group_name_H-M   'P 1'
#
loop_
_entity.id
_entity.type
_entity.pdbx_description
1 polymer ?
#
loop_
_entity_poly.entity_id
_entity_poly.type
_entity_poly.pdbx_seq_one_letter_code
_entity_poly.pdbx_strand_id
1 'polypeptide(L)'
;DHLVRAWKRTYGLPTIVTNCSNNYGPYHFPEKLIPLVILNALEGRQLPIYGKGDQIRDWLYVEDHARALYCVLTKGTPGETYN
;
A
#
# COMPACT_ATOMS: atom_id res chain seq x y z
N ASP A 1 -5.72 -9.71 7.77
CA ASP A 1 -6.33 -10.78 6.94
C ASP A 1 -7.08 -11.84 7.78
N HIS A 2 -6.62 -12.20 8.98
CA HIS A 2 -7.20 -13.26 9.81
C HIS A 2 -8.72 -13.14 10.04
N LEU A 3 -9.25 -11.94 10.35
CA LEU A 3 -10.69 -11.75 10.55
C LEU A 3 -11.48 -12.02 9.26
N VAL A 4 -11.00 -11.52 8.12
CA VAL A 4 -11.60 -11.73 6.80
C VAL A 4 -11.63 -13.22 6.44
N ARG A 5 -10.53 -13.94 6.71
CA ARG A 5 -10.44 -15.40 6.50
C ARG A 5 -11.39 -16.18 7.42
N ALA A 6 -11.51 -15.77 8.69
CA ALA A 6 -12.41 -16.39 9.65
C ALA A 6 -13.88 -16.27 9.20
N TRP A 7 -14.30 -15.09 8.74
CA TRP A 7 -15.66 -14.87 8.27
C TRP A 7 -16.00 -15.68 7.01
N LYS A 8 -15.05 -15.85 6.08
CA LYS A 8 -15.21 -16.80 4.95
C LYS A 8 -15.46 -18.23 5.46
N ARG A 9 -14.64 -18.71 6.40
CA ARG A 9 -14.75 -20.07 6.94
C ARG A 9 -16.06 -20.30 7.70
N THR A 10 -16.45 -19.35 8.54
CA THR A 10 -17.61 -19.52 9.43
C THR A 10 -18.93 -19.27 8.70
N TYR A 11 -18.98 -18.27 7.82
CA TYR A 11 -20.23 -17.78 7.23
C TYR A 11 -20.30 -17.92 5.70
N GLY A 12 -19.26 -18.46 5.05
CA GLY A 12 -19.24 -18.62 3.59
C GLY A 12 -19.19 -17.30 2.81
N LEU A 13 -18.81 -16.18 3.44
CA LEU A 13 -18.81 -14.88 2.76
C LEU A 13 -17.77 -14.84 1.63
N PRO A 14 -18.11 -14.22 0.48
CA PRO A 14 -17.17 -14.01 -0.60
C PRO A 14 -16.19 -12.90 -0.21
N THR A 15 -15.00 -13.27 0.26
CA THR A 15 -13.96 -12.33 0.67
C THR A 15 -12.80 -12.29 -0.31
N ILE A 16 -12.01 -11.23 -0.33
CA ILE A 16 -10.78 -11.13 -1.11
C ILE A 16 -9.76 -10.39 -0.24
N VAL A 17 -8.48 -10.79 -0.29
CA VAL A 17 -7.39 -10.08 0.38
C VAL A 17 -6.34 -9.66 -0.64
N THR A 18 -5.94 -8.39 -0.62
CA THR A 18 -4.83 -7.87 -1.41
C THR A 18 -3.77 -7.30 -0.47
N ASN A 19 -2.52 -7.71 -0.63
CA ASN A 19 -1.37 -7.15 0.08
C ASN A 19 -0.59 -6.27 -0.89
N CYS A 20 -0.23 -5.05 -0.50
CA CYS A 20 0.58 -4.16 -1.33
C CYS A 20 1.90 -3.79 -0.63
N SER A 21 2.87 -3.34 -1.41
CA SER A 21 4.08 -2.71 -0.90
C SER A 21 3.82 -1.23 -0.53
N ASN A 22 4.87 -0.43 -0.32
CA ASN A 22 4.72 0.96 0.05
C ASN A 22 4.20 1.78 -1.14
N ASN A 23 2.98 2.30 -1.02
CA ASN A 23 2.42 3.15 -2.07
C ASN A 23 3.04 4.55 -2.12
N TYR A 24 3.15 5.11 -3.32
CA TYR A 24 3.50 6.53 -3.52
C TYR A 24 2.73 7.16 -4.69
N GLY A 25 2.51 8.48 -4.64
CA GLY A 25 1.84 9.24 -5.69
C GLY A 25 1.10 10.48 -5.18
N PRO A 26 0.25 11.09 -6.02
CA PRO A 26 -0.59 12.23 -5.62
C PRO A 26 -1.47 11.94 -4.40
N TYR A 27 -1.86 12.99 -3.68
CA TYR A 27 -2.69 12.93 -2.47
C TYR A 27 -2.06 12.19 -1.27
N HIS A 28 -0.77 11.86 -1.34
CA HIS A 28 -0.05 11.23 -0.24
C HIS A 28 0.27 12.26 0.86
N PHE A 29 -0.12 11.96 2.11
CA PHE A 29 0.03 12.89 3.22
C PHE A 29 1.51 13.31 3.45
N PRO A 30 1.80 14.61 3.67
CA PRO A 30 3.17 15.15 3.74
C PRO A 30 4.13 14.52 4.76
N GLU A 31 3.65 13.83 5.78
CA GLU A 31 4.52 13.19 6.79
C GLU A 31 5.18 11.89 6.28
N LYS A 32 4.73 11.35 5.14
CA LYS A 32 5.27 10.11 4.58
C LYS A 32 6.58 10.40 3.85
N LEU A 33 7.47 9.41 3.81
CA LEU A 33 8.87 9.60 3.39
C LEU A 33 9.03 10.38 2.08
N ILE A 34 8.40 9.93 0.99
CA ILE A 34 8.54 10.57 -0.34
C ILE A 34 8.04 12.02 -0.33
N PRO A 35 6.78 12.34 0.05
CA PRO A 35 6.33 13.72 0.07
C PRO A 35 7.09 14.60 1.09
N LEU A 36 7.49 14.06 2.25
CA LEU A 36 8.28 14.79 3.25
C LEU A 36 9.63 15.23 2.68
N VAL A 37 10.34 14.31 2.03
CA VAL A 37 11.65 14.57 1.42
C VAL A 37 11.54 15.60 0.30
N ILE A 38 10.54 15.47 -0.58
CA ILE A 38 10.31 16.42 -1.68
C ILE A 38 10.02 17.82 -1.12
N LEU A 39 9.11 17.95 -0.16
CA LEU A 39 8.75 19.25 0.41
C LEU A 39 9.92 19.91 1.13
N ASN A 40 10.67 19.16 1.96
CA ASN A 40 11.84 19.70 2.62
C ASN A 40 12.92 20.14 1.61
N ALA A 41 13.14 19.38 0.54
CA ALA A 41 14.08 19.76 -0.50
C ALA A 41 13.68 21.06 -1.21
N LEU A 42 12.39 21.21 -1.54
CA LEU A 42 11.84 22.43 -2.14
C LEU A 42 11.96 23.65 -1.22
N GLU A 43 11.84 23.44 0.10
CA GLU A 43 11.96 24.49 1.11
C GLU A 43 13.42 24.73 1.58
N GLY A 44 14.40 24.00 1.03
CA GLY A 44 15.81 24.09 1.45
C GLY A 44 16.06 23.62 2.89
N ARG A 45 15.15 22.81 3.45
CA ARG A 45 15.25 22.23 4.80
C ARG A 45 16.09 20.96 4.78
N GLN A 46 16.53 20.53 5.96
CA GLN A 46 17.25 19.28 6.13
C GLN A 46 16.36 18.08 5.74
N LEU A 47 16.93 17.13 5.00
CA LEU A 47 16.25 15.89 4.62
C LEU A 47 16.35 14.88 5.78
N PRO A 48 15.23 14.47 6.40
CA PRO A 48 15.27 13.60 7.56
C PRO A 48 15.62 12.16 7.15
N ILE A 49 16.59 11.58 7.84
CA ILE A 49 16.92 10.15 7.76
C ILE A 49 16.69 9.54 9.14
N TYR A 50 15.78 8.58 9.24
CA TYR A 50 15.51 7.87 10.48
C TYR A 50 16.48 6.69 10.64
N GLY A 51 17.08 6.58 11.82
CA GLY A 51 18.09 5.55 12.10
C GLY A 51 19.31 5.71 11.19
N LYS A 52 19.74 4.61 10.55
CA LYS A 52 20.88 4.61 9.61
C LYS A 52 20.47 4.80 8.15
N GLY A 53 19.17 4.81 7.84
CA GLY A 53 18.68 4.90 6.45
C GLY A 53 18.91 3.65 5.60
N ASP A 54 19.24 2.51 6.20
CA ASP A 54 19.52 1.23 5.53
C ASP A 54 18.26 0.39 5.24
N GLN A 55 17.08 0.95 5.51
CA GLN A 55 15.80 0.26 5.39
C GLN A 55 15.39 0.14 3.92
N ILE A 56 15.25 -1.09 3.43
CA ILE A 56 14.81 -1.37 2.07
C ILE A 56 13.29 -1.50 2.03
N ARG A 57 12.65 -0.90 1.02
CA ARG A 57 11.21 -1.02 0.75
C ARG A 57 10.98 -1.20 -0.75
N ASP A 58 9.97 -1.97 -1.07
CA ASP A 58 9.37 -2.03 -2.41
C ASP A 58 8.35 -0.88 -2.53
N TRP A 59 8.33 -0.20 -3.67
CA TRP A 59 7.53 0.98 -3.93
C TRP A 59 6.59 0.76 -5.11
N LEU A 60 5.29 0.89 -4.84
CA LEU A 60 4.21 0.74 -5.81
C LEU A 60 3.55 2.09 -6.11
N TYR A 61 3.43 2.45 -7.37
CA TYR A 61 2.73 3.68 -7.73
C TYR A 61 1.23 3.54 -7.42
N VAL A 62 0.62 4.61 -6.88
CA VAL A 62 -0.74 4.56 -6.33
C VAL A 62 -1.80 4.17 -7.36
N GLU A 63 -1.64 4.61 -8.61
CA GLU A 63 -2.58 4.26 -9.69
C GLU A 63 -2.42 2.80 -10.14
N ASP A 64 -1.22 2.23 -10.06
CA ASP A 64 -1.01 0.80 -10.32
C ASP A 64 -1.73 -0.05 -9.28
N HIS A 65 -1.62 0.34 -8.00
CA HIS A 65 -2.37 -0.34 -6.95
C HIS A 65 -3.90 -0.21 -7.17
N ALA A 66 -4.40 0.97 -7.53
CA ALA A 66 -5.82 1.16 -7.83
C ALA A 66 -6.30 0.26 -8.98
N ARG A 67 -5.51 0.15 -10.06
CA ARG A 67 -5.79 -0.77 -11.18
C ARG A 67 -5.76 -2.23 -10.73
N ALA A 68 -4.82 -2.62 -9.88
CA ALA A 68 -4.74 -3.97 -9.33
C ALA A 68 -5.98 -4.30 -8.47
N LEU A 69 -6.40 -3.39 -7.58
CA LEU A 69 -7.62 -3.56 -6.79
C LEU A 69 -8.86 -3.76 -7.67
N TYR A 70 -9.00 -2.96 -8.73
CA TYR A 70 -10.11 -3.12 -9.67
C TYR A 70 -10.06 -4.46 -10.42
N CYS A 71 -8.87 -4.88 -10.85
CA CYS A 71 -8.68 -6.18 -11.51
C CYS A 71 -9.06 -7.34 -10.59
N VAL A 72 -8.57 -7.33 -9.35
CA VAL A 72 -8.86 -8.38 -8.37
C VAL A 72 -10.35 -8.36 -7.97
N LEU A 73 -10.96 -7.19 -7.83
CA LEU A 73 -12.39 -7.10 -7.54
C LEU A 73 -13.26 -7.72 -8.65
N THR A 74 -12.88 -7.51 -9.92
CA THR A 74 -13.69 -7.92 -11.07
C THR A 74 -13.38 -9.34 -11.58
N LYS A 75 -12.17 -9.84 -11.35
CA LYS A 75 -11.68 -11.11 -11.90
C LYS A 75 -11.08 -12.05 -10.86
N GLY A 76 -10.90 -11.58 -9.63
CA GLY A 76 -10.34 -12.37 -8.54
C GLY A 76 -11.27 -13.50 -8.12
N THR A 77 -10.67 -14.56 -7.58
CA THR A 77 -11.41 -15.70 -7.07
C THR A 77 -11.79 -15.45 -5.61
N PRO A 78 -13.08 -15.56 -5.23
CA PRO A 78 -13.50 -15.39 -3.86
C PRO A 78 -12.74 -16.29 -2.89
N GLY A 79 -12.09 -15.64 -1.95
CA GLY A 79 -11.40 -16.21 -0.81
C GLY A 79 -9.92 -16.49 -1.04
N GLU A 80 -9.38 -16.00 -2.15
CA GLU A 80 -7.95 -15.98 -2.44
C GLU A 80 -7.25 -14.74 -1.87
N THR A 81 -5.91 -14.78 -1.90
CA THR A 81 -5.04 -13.67 -1.54
C THR A 81 -4.13 -13.33 -2.71
N TYR A 82 -4.01 -12.04 -3.02
CA TYR A 82 -3.15 -11.52 -4.08
C TYR A 82 -2.10 -10.59 -3.47
N ASN A 83 -0.85 -10.70 -3.93
CA ASN A 83 0.23 -9.77 -3.60
C ASN A 83 0.48 -8.82 -4.77
#